data_AF-A0A2E1A3I0-F1
#
_entry.id   AF-A0A2E1A3I0-F1
#
_cell.length_a   1.000
_cell.length_b   1.000
_cell.length_c   1.000
_cell.angle_alpha   90.00
_cell.angle_beta   90.00
_cell.angle_gamma   90.00
#
_symmetry.space_group_name_H-M   'P 1'
#
loop_
_entity.id
_entity.type
_entity.pdbx_description
1 polymer ?
#
loop_
_entity_poly.entity_id
_entity_poly.type
_entity_poly.pdbx_seq_one_letter_code
_entity_poly.pdbx_strand_id
1 'polypeptide(L)'
;MLHFEGNEKRSKASRMFRHLTLTLSLLALATCASGADYFQWILEVFPEGVYRNSERQQVDENTEFQARGWVCTVENAWQSNGAWLLLEGKSLICRKSGGSVEKRLDLACTDHDPTIRKRSRPVQRAGLHLDETRPESAPFLRLGCQTVVRRLY
;
A
#
# COMPACT_ATOMS: atom_id res chain seq x y z
N MET A 1 -22.69 -63.97 -19.83
CA MET A 1 -22.17 -62.73 -20.45
C MET A 1 -22.76 -61.52 -19.71
N LEU A 2 -22.30 -61.21 -18.50
CA LEU A 2 -22.86 -60.17 -17.61
C LEU A 2 -21.78 -59.43 -16.80
N HIS A 3 -20.57 -59.28 -17.35
CA HIS A 3 -19.45 -58.64 -16.63
C HIS A 3 -18.94 -57.33 -17.24
N PHE A 4 -19.53 -56.85 -18.34
CA PHE A 4 -19.02 -55.66 -19.06
C PHE A 4 -19.74 -54.35 -18.74
N GLU A 5 -21.04 -54.36 -18.39
CA GLU A 5 -21.80 -53.12 -18.15
C GLU A 5 -21.40 -52.37 -16.86
N GLY A 6 -20.93 -53.10 -15.84
CA GLY A 6 -20.53 -52.49 -14.56
C GLY A 6 -19.26 -51.64 -14.65
N ASN A 7 -18.32 -52.05 -15.51
CA ASN A 7 -17.04 -51.34 -15.69
C ASN A 7 -17.20 -50.05 -16.50
N GLU A 8 -18.06 -50.02 -17.51
CA GLU A 8 -18.31 -48.80 -18.28
C GLU A 8 -18.97 -47.71 -17.43
N LYS A 9 -20.01 -48.05 -16.66
CA LYS A 9 -20.72 -47.10 -15.79
C LYS A 9 -19.78 -46.52 -14.71
N ARG A 10 -18.93 -47.36 -14.12
CA ARG A 10 -17.93 -46.93 -13.12
C ARG A 10 -16.83 -46.06 -13.73
N SER A 11 -16.40 -46.35 -14.96
CA SER A 11 -15.41 -45.53 -15.69
C SER A 11 -15.96 -44.15 -16.11
N LYS A 12 -17.25 -44.08 -16.48
CA LYS A 12 -17.95 -42.83 -16.82
C LYS A 12 -18.16 -41.97 -15.58
N ALA A 13 -18.58 -42.57 -14.47
CA ALA A 13 -18.72 -41.87 -13.19
C ALA A 13 -17.38 -41.31 -12.68
N SER A 14 -16.29 -42.09 -12.79
CA SER A 14 -14.94 -41.63 -12.42
C SER A 14 -14.45 -40.47 -13.31
N ARG A 15 -14.69 -40.54 -14.63
CA ARG A 15 -14.39 -39.45 -15.55
C ARG A 15 -15.20 -38.19 -15.23
N MET A 16 -16.50 -38.31 -14.99
CA MET A 16 -17.34 -37.18 -14.58
C MET A 16 -16.90 -36.56 -13.26
N PHE A 17 -16.54 -37.36 -12.25
CA PHE A 17 -16.02 -36.85 -10.99
C PHE A 17 -14.69 -36.10 -11.16
N ARG A 18 -13.78 -36.64 -11.98
CA ARG A 18 -12.50 -35.97 -12.30
C ARG A 18 -12.71 -34.66 -13.03
N HIS A 19 -13.63 -34.61 -13.99
CA HIS A 19 -13.96 -33.37 -14.71
C HIS A 19 -14.61 -32.35 -13.77
N LEU A 20 -15.51 -32.79 -12.89
CA LEU A 20 -16.18 -31.93 -11.91
C LEU A 20 -15.16 -31.33 -10.93
N THR A 21 -14.25 -32.15 -10.39
CA THR A 21 -13.19 -31.67 -9.51
C THR A 21 -12.24 -30.73 -10.25
N LEU A 22 -11.87 -31.03 -11.50
CA LEU A 22 -11.01 -30.14 -12.29
C LEU A 22 -11.68 -28.78 -12.53
N THR A 23 -12.98 -28.76 -12.86
CA THR A 23 -13.72 -27.51 -13.04
C THR A 23 -13.87 -26.74 -11.73
N LEU A 24 -14.11 -27.41 -10.60
CA LEU A 24 -14.14 -26.77 -9.28
C LEU A 24 -12.77 -26.19 -8.89
N SER A 25 -11.68 -26.90 -9.17
CA SER A 25 -10.32 -26.41 -8.95
C SER A 25 -9.98 -25.22 -9.84
N LEU A 26 -10.37 -25.26 -11.12
CA LEU A 26 -10.19 -24.15 -12.06
C LEU A 26 -11.04 -22.93 -11.67
N LEU A 27 -12.26 -23.14 -11.20
CA LEU A 27 -13.13 -22.06 -10.71
C LEU A 27 -12.55 -21.43 -9.44
N ALA A 28 -12.02 -22.24 -8.51
CA ALA A 28 -11.36 -21.77 -7.30
C ALA A 28 -10.07 -20.98 -7.59
N LEU A 29 -9.28 -21.41 -8.59
CA LEU A 29 -8.10 -20.69 -9.05
C LEU A 29 -8.48 -19.38 -9.76
N ALA A 30 -9.55 -19.36 -10.55
CA ALA A 30 -10.05 -18.17 -11.23
C ALA A 30 -10.59 -17.10 -10.27
N THR A 31 -11.14 -17.50 -9.11
CA THR A 31 -11.63 -16.58 -8.08
C THR A 31 -10.52 -16.01 -7.19
N CYS A 32 -9.31 -16.56 -7.22
CA CYS A 32 -8.19 -16.13 -6.36
C CYS A 32 -7.24 -15.11 -7.02
N ALA A 33 -7.51 -14.66 -8.25
CA ALA A 33 -6.58 -13.85 -9.04
C ALA A 33 -6.79 -12.32 -8.94
N SER A 34 -7.31 -11.80 -7.83
CA SER A 34 -7.19 -10.38 -7.51
C SER A 34 -6.12 -10.20 -6.43
N GLY A 35 -4.89 -9.89 -6.83
CA GLY A 35 -3.87 -9.44 -5.89
C GLY A 35 -4.40 -8.22 -5.13
N ALA A 36 -4.38 -8.27 -3.80
CA ALA A 36 -4.87 -7.16 -2.98
C ALA A 36 -4.11 -5.87 -3.36
N ASP A 37 -4.87 -4.78 -3.56
CA ASP A 37 -4.33 -3.44 -3.72
C ASP A 37 -3.56 -3.08 -2.42
N TYR A 38 -2.44 -2.35 -2.53
CA TYR A 38 -1.67 -1.85 -1.37
C TYR A 38 -1.35 -0.36 -1.54
N PHE A 39 -1.04 0.35 -0.46
CA PHE A 39 -0.54 1.72 -0.56
C PHE A 39 0.98 1.74 -0.65
N GLN A 40 1.48 2.49 -1.61
CA GLN A 40 2.88 2.86 -1.68
C GLN A 40 3.05 4.22 -1.04
N TRP A 41 3.91 4.27 -0.02
CA TRP A 41 4.22 5.47 0.73
C TRP A 41 5.52 6.10 0.26
N ILE A 42 5.53 7.43 0.28
CA ILE A 42 6.56 8.24 -0.34
C ILE A 42 6.85 9.42 0.57
N LEU A 43 8.13 9.66 0.83
CA LEU A 43 8.61 10.87 1.47
C LEU A 43 9.33 11.72 0.44
N GLU A 44 8.88 12.95 0.30
CA GLU A 44 9.52 13.98 -0.51
C GLU A 44 10.18 14.99 0.45
N VAL A 45 11.50 15.12 0.32
CA VAL A 45 12.36 15.91 1.18
C VAL A 45 12.82 17.15 0.44
N PHE A 46 12.61 18.31 1.04
CA PHE A 46 13.08 19.60 0.54
C PHE A 46 14.12 20.16 1.53
N PRO A 47 15.41 19.79 1.40
CA PRO A 47 16.43 20.08 2.41
C PRO A 47 16.71 21.58 2.58
N GLU A 48 16.45 22.36 1.54
CA GLU A 48 16.68 23.81 1.49
C GLU A 48 15.38 24.64 1.51
N GLY A 49 14.21 24.03 1.70
CA GLY A 49 12.91 24.70 1.70
C GLY A 49 12.00 24.36 0.53
N VAL A 50 10.70 24.66 0.68
CA VAL A 50 9.59 24.15 -0.17
C VAL A 50 9.74 24.43 -1.67
N TYR A 51 10.42 25.51 -2.04
CA TYR A 51 10.59 25.94 -3.45
C TYR A 51 11.91 25.50 -4.08
N ARG A 52 12.72 24.71 -3.35
CA ARG A 52 14.01 24.19 -3.80
C ARG A 52 13.86 22.75 -4.31
N ASN A 53 14.98 22.20 -4.77
CA ASN A 53 15.02 20.83 -5.26
C ASN A 53 14.58 19.85 -4.16
N SER A 54 13.81 18.84 -4.57
CA SER A 54 13.32 17.80 -3.69
C SER A 54 13.93 16.44 -4.03
N GLU A 55 14.19 15.65 -3.00
CA GLU A 55 14.52 14.24 -3.13
C GLU A 55 13.30 13.41 -2.77
N ARG A 56 12.98 12.40 -3.58
CA ARG A 56 11.80 11.56 -3.38
C ARG A 56 12.23 10.12 -3.20
N GLN A 57 11.81 9.51 -2.10
CA GLN A 57 12.08 8.12 -1.81
C GLN A 57 10.80 7.38 -1.40
N GLN A 58 10.76 6.09 -1.69
CA GLN A 58 9.76 5.21 -1.11
C GLN A 58 10.10 5.04 0.37
N VAL A 59 9.08 4.99 1.23
CA VAL A 59 9.29 4.81 2.67
C VAL A 59 8.66 3.53 3.16
N ASP A 60 9.42 2.87 4.02
CA ASP A 60 8.99 1.78 4.89
C ASP A 60 9.08 2.24 6.36
N GLU A 61 8.80 1.31 7.27
CA GLU A 61 8.77 1.54 8.72
C GLU A 61 10.16 1.83 9.32
N ASN A 62 11.23 1.52 8.58
CA ASN A 62 12.61 1.73 9.02
C ASN A 62 13.24 2.97 8.38
N THR A 63 12.47 3.70 7.56
CA THR A 63 13.00 4.84 6.84
C THR A 63 13.23 6.00 7.79
N GLU A 64 14.51 6.36 7.95
CA GLU A 64 14.96 7.50 8.71
C GLU A 64 15.53 8.57 7.78
N PHE A 65 15.23 9.83 8.10
CA PHE A 65 15.78 10.99 7.43
C PHE A 65 16.44 11.92 8.45
N GLN A 66 17.69 12.30 8.20
CA GLN A 66 18.43 13.24 9.05
C GLN A 66 18.78 14.51 8.27
N ALA A 67 18.45 15.68 8.82
CA ALA A 67 18.91 16.95 8.25
C ALA A 67 18.95 18.08 9.28
N ARG A 68 20.02 18.88 9.22
CA ARG A 68 20.20 20.11 10.02
C ARG A 68 19.86 19.94 11.52
N GLY A 69 20.31 18.83 12.10
CA GLY A 69 20.07 18.50 13.50
C GLY A 69 18.64 18.01 13.81
N TRP A 70 17.90 17.56 12.80
CA TRP A 70 16.66 16.82 12.96
C TRP A 70 16.83 15.37 12.54
N VAL A 71 16.17 14.48 13.26
CA VAL A 71 16.02 13.06 12.91
C VAL A 71 14.53 12.80 12.75
N CYS A 72 14.12 12.29 11.60
CA CYS A 72 12.74 12.05 11.24
C CYS A 72 12.50 10.59 10.88
N THR A 73 11.50 9.98 11.49
CA THR A 73 11.11 8.58 11.26
C THR A 73 9.68 8.49 10.77
N VAL A 74 9.40 7.50 9.93
CA VAL A 74 8.05 7.16 9.49
C VAL A 74 7.56 5.97 10.29
N GLU A 75 6.47 6.14 11.03
CA GLU A 75 5.87 5.10 11.87
C GLU A 75 4.48 4.72 11.36
N ASN A 76 4.10 3.46 11.54
CA ASN A 76 2.72 3.03 11.31
C ASN A 76 1.82 3.59 12.41
N ALA A 77 0.81 4.36 12.03
CA ALA A 77 -0.20 4.83 12.97
C ALA A 77 -1.29 3.78 13.18
N TRP A 78 -1.78 3.20 12.08
CA TRP A 78 -2.80 2.15 12.09
C TRP A 78 -2.99 1.57 10.68
N GLN A 79 -3.53 0.35 10.60
CA GLN A 79 -3.89 -0.30 9.35
C GLN A 79 -5.23 -1.02 9.52
N SER A 80 -6.16 -0.80 8.59
CA SER A 80 -7.44 -1.51 8.54
C SER A 80 -7.71 -1.97 7.12
N ASN A 81 -7.99 -3.26 6.97
CA ASN A 81 -8.34 -3.85 5.69
C ASN A 81 -9.73 -4.48 5.81
N GLY A 82 -10.75 -3.79 5.27
CA GLY A 82 -12.12 -4.28 5.19
C GLY A 82 -12.43 -4.81 3.80
N ALA A 83 -13.57 -5.51 3.65
CA ALA A 83 -13.99 -6.12 2.38
C ALA A 83 -14.12 -5.14 1.20
N TRP A 84 -14.21 -3.83 1.45
CA TRP A 84 -14.47 -2.78 0.45
C TRP A 84 -13.55 -1.55 0.57
N LEU A 85 -12.63 -1.54 1.54
CA LEU A 85 -11.86 -0.36 1.89
C LEU A 85 -10.47 -0.79 2.36
N LEU A 86 -9.46 -0.37 1.59
CA LEU A 86 -8.09 -0.38 2.08
C LEU A 86 -7.83 0.97 2.76
N LEU A 87 -7.35 0.89 3.99
CA LEU A 87 -7.18 2.05 4.83
C LEU A 87 -5.88 1.94 5.65
N GLU A 88 -4.95 2.87 5.45
CA GLU A 88 -3.65 2.86 6.14
C GLU A 88 -3.28 4.27 6.60
N GLY A 89 -2.81 4.39 7.84
CA GLY A 89 -2.30 5.63 8.41
C GLY A 89 -0.82 5.52 8.74
N LYS A 90 -0.03 6.51 8.33
CA LYS A 90 1.36 6.68 8.76
C LYS A 90 1.59 8.05 9.36
N SER A 91 2.58 8.09 10.25
CA SER A 91 3.00 9.28 10.97
C SER A 91 4.47 9.57 10.65
N LEU A 92 4.77 10.81 10.27
CA LEU A 92 6.13 11.31 10.19
C LEU A 92 6.45 12.07 11.48
N ILE A 93 7.43 11.58 12.24
CA ILE A 93 7.83 12.15 13.52
C ILE A 93 9.25 12.67 13.39
N CYS A 94 9.46 13.95 13.68
CA CYS A 94 10.75 14.61 13.61
C CYS A 94 11.16 15.13 14.97
N ARG A 95 12.36 14.77 15.42
CA ARG A 95 12.95 15.19 16.70
C ARG A 95 14.22 15.96 16.47
N LYS A 96 14.39 17.09 17.17
CA LYS A 96 15.62 17.87 17.11
C LYS A 96 16.70 17.23 17.99
N SER A 97 17.86 16.92 17.41
CA SER A 97 19.02 16.37 18.12
C SER A 97 19.40 17.26 19.31
N GLY A 98 19.49 16.66 20.49
CA GLY A 98 19.83 17.36 21.74
C GLY A 98 18.74 18.29 22.29
N GLY A 99 17.51 18.24 21.76
CA GLY A 99 16.37 19.01 22.26
C GLY A 99 15.16 18.14 22.58
N SER A 100 14.19 18.72 23.30
CA SER A 100 12.88 18.11 23.58
C SER A 100 11.82 18.42 22.51
N VAL A 101 12.20 19.14 21.45
CA VAL A 101 11.26 19.57 20.40
C VAL A 101 10.98 18.40 19.46
N GLU A 102 9.72 17.98 19.43
CA GLU A 102 9.16 17.00 18.50
C GLU A 102 8.12 17.67 17.62
N LYS A 103 8.10 17.30 16.34
CA LYS A 103 7.06 17.65 15.37
C LYS A 103 6.48 16.37 14.77
N ARG A 104 5.16 16.34 14.61
CA ARG A 104 4.44 15.18 14.08
C ARG A 104 3.52 15.59 12.93
N LEU A 105 3.44 14.72 11.93
CA LEU A 105 2.54 14.83 10.80
C LEU A 105 1.86 13.47 10.59
N ASP A 106 0.53 13.44 10.61
CA ASP A 106 -0.25 12.23 10.37
C ASP A 106 -0.92 12.30 8.99
N LEU A 107 -0.85 11.21 8.22
CA LEU A 107 -1.53 11.08 6.93
C LEU A 107 -2.31 9.76 6.92
N ALA A 108 -3.59 9.83 6.56
CA ALA A 108 -4.45 8.68 6.33
C ALA A 108 -4.65 8.50 4.82
N CYS A 109 -4.57 7.27 4.36
CA CYS A 109 -4.71 6.90 2.96
C CYS A 109 -5.87 5.94 2.80
N THR A 110 -6.79 6.33 1.91
CA THR A 110 -8.09 5.68 1.73
C THR A 110 -8.25 5.28 0.28
N ASP A 111 -8.61 4.02 0.03
CA ASP A 111 -9.05 3.59 -1.29
C ASP A 111 -10.53 3.24 -1.27
N HIS A 112 -11.34 4.05 -1.96
CA HIS A 112 -12.76 3.76 -2.18
C HIS A 112 -12.95 3.03 -3.51
N ASP A 113 -13.65 1.89 -3.43
CA ASP A 113 -14.38 1.14 -4.45
C ASP A 113 -13.79 1.02 -5.90
N PRO A 114 -13.56 -0.20 -6.40
CA PRO A 114 -12.99 -0.48 -7.72
C PRO A 114 -13.82 0.01 -8.93
N THR A 115 -15.06 0.46 -8.77
CA THR A 115 -15.85 1.09 -9.86
C THR A 115 -15.27 2.45 -10.33
N ILE A 116 -14.41 3.09 -9.53
CA ILE A 116 -13.74 4.37 -9.82
C ILE A 116 -12.32 4.17 -10.39
N ARG A 117 -11.95 2.95 -10.82
CA ARG A 117 -10.61 2.61 -11.37
C ARG A 117 -10.19 3.37 -12.64
N LYS A 118 -11.05 4.20 -13.24
CA LYS A 118 -10.80 4.87 -14.53
C LYS A 118 -10.16 6.26 -14.46
N ARG A 119 -9.89 6.81 -13.28
CA ARG A 119 -9.16 8.09 -13.15
C ARG A 119 -7.95 7.90 -12.26
N SER A 120 -6.79 8.36 -12.72
CA SER A 120 -5.56 8.52 -11.95
C SER A 120 -5.90 9.01 -10.54
N ARG A 121 -5.69 8.16 -9.53
CA ARG A 121 -6.05 8.52 -8.15
C ARG A 121 -5.15 9.66 -7.68
N PRO A 122 -5.70 10.74 -7.10
CA PRO A 122 -4.89 11.81 -6.57
C PRO A 122 -3.99 11.26 -5.45
N VAL A 123 -2.69 11.57 -5.53
CA VAL A 123 -1.73 11.27 -4.46
C VAL A 123 -2.14 12.12 -3.25
N GLN A 124 -2.57 11.50 -2.15
CA GLN A 124 -2.80 12.23 -0.91
C GLN A 124 -1.45 12.65 -0.33
N ARG A 125 -1.33 13.88 0.17
CA ARG A 125 -0.08 14.44 0.69
C ARG A 125 -0.34 15.33 1.89
N ALA A 126 0.58 15.32 2.84
CA ALA A 126 0.62 16.27 3.95
C ALA A 126 2.07 16.73 4.17
N GLY A 127 2.26 17.98 4.61
CA GLY A 127 3.56 18.63 4.71
C GLY A 127 3.92 19.03 6.14
N LEU A 128 5.20 19.01 6.47
CA LEU A 128 5.75 19.38 7.77
C LEU A 128 6.94 20.32 7.61
N HIS A 129 6.83 21.53 8.16
CA HIS A 129 7.95 22.47 8.27
C HIS A 129 8.73 22.20 9.55
N LEU A 130 10.05 22.00 9.47
CA LEU A 130 10.88 21.78 10.66
C LEU A 130 11.14 23.10 11.42
N ASP A 131 11.25 24.23 10.70
CA ASP A 131 11.33 25.57 11.27
C ASP A 131 10.35 26.50 10.52
N GLU A 132 9.27 26.88 11.21
CA GLU A 132 8.18 27.71 10.66
C GLU A 132 8.54 29.19 10.56
N THR A 133 9.60 29.62 11.25
CA THR A 133 10.04 31.03 11.21
C THR A 133 10.75 31.35 9.90
N ARG A 134 11.23 30.33 9.18
CA ARG A 134 12.00 30.46 7.93
C ARG A 134 11.60 29.41 6.89
N PRO A 135 10.33 29.34 6.47
CA PRO A 135 9.80 28.26 5.62
C PRO A 135 10.45 28.20 4.23
N GLU A 136 10.97 29.34 3.76
CA GLU A 136 11.71 29.50 2.49
C GLU A 136 13.06 28.76 2.46
N SER A 137 13.68 28.56 3.63
CA SER A 137 15.09 28.12 3.76
C SER A 137 15.31 26.97 4.73
N ALA A 138 14.29 26.64 5.52
CA ALA A 138 14.31 25.51 6.44
C ALA A 138 13.87 24.22 5.76
N PRO A 139 14.35 23.04 6.20
CA PRO A 139 13.91 21.78 5.64
C PRO A 139 12.39 21.61 5.77
N PHE A 140 11.79 21.12 4.69
CA PHE A 140 10.38 20.76 4.61
C PHE A 140 10.25 19.32 4.16
N LEU A 141 9.31 18.60 4.77
CA LEU A 141 9.06 17.19 4.50
C LEU A 141 7.62 17.02 4.06
N ARG A 142 7.39 16.20 3.05
CA ARG A 142 6.05 15.89 2.56
C ARG A 142 5.85 14.39 2.49
N LEU A 143 4.96 13.90 3.35
CA LEU A 143 4.52 12.51 3.32
C LEU A 143 3.40 12.39 2.29
N GLY A 144 3.43 11.35 1.46
CA GLY A 144 2.38 11.06 0.50
C GLY A 144 2.16 9.58 0.28
N CYS A 145 1.00 9.24 -0.27
CA CYS A 145 0.63 7.87 -0.57
C CYS A 145 -0.14 7.76 -1.88
N GLN A 146 -0.02 6.58 -2.50
CA GLN A 146 -0.75 6.23 -3.71
C GLN A 146 -1.15 4.76 -3.66
N THR A 147 -2.36 4.41 -4.12
CA THR A 147 -2.73 3.00 -4.26
C THR A 147 -2.02 2.39 -5.45
N VAL A 148 -1.46 1.20 -5.26
CA VAL A 148 -0.81 0.40 -6.31
C VAL A 148 -1.64 -0.86 -6.54
N VAL A 149 -2.03 -1.06 -7.80
CA VAL A 149 -2.75 -2.26 -8.24
C VAL A 149 -1.74 -3.34 -8.58
N ARG A 150 -1.75 -4.45 -7.82
CA ARG A 150 -0.87 -5.59 -8.09
C ARG A 150 -1.43 -6.38 -9.28
N ARG A 151 -0.93 -6.11 -10.49
CA ARG A 151 -1.24 -6.94 -11.66
C ARG A 151 -0.52 -8.28 -11.50
N LEU A 152 -1.28 -9.34 -11.28
CA LEU A 152 -0.80 -10.71 -11.44
C LEU A 152 -0.75 -11.00 -12.94
N TYR A 153 0.45 -11.19 -13.49
CA TYR A 153 0.66 -11.72 -14.83
C TYR A 153 0.57 -13.25 -14.80
#